data_AF-A0A3Q2WQL4-F1
#
_entry.id   AF-A0A3Q2WQL4-F1
#
_cell.length_a   1.000
_cell.length_b   1.000
_cell.length_c   1.000
_cell.angle_alpha   90.00
_cell.angle_beta   90.00
_cell.angle_gamma   90.00
#
_symmetry.space_group_name_H-M   'P 1'
#
loop_
_entity.id
_entity.type
_entity.pdbx_description
1 polymer ?
#
loop_
_entity_poly.entity_id
_entity_poly.type
_entity_poly.pdbx_seq_one_letter_code
_entity_poly.pdbx_strand_id
1 'polypeptide(L)'
;MSALLFLSKSSAIRAALLIQRWYRQYVARLEIRRRCTWNIFQSIEYAGQQDQIKLYSFFGFLMDHFTPASSERNLISHIFRENEICRDVEWERYFCYKSIDVPDSYTGPHLTFPMTFCGVSKLVEAFKHKQ
;
A
#
# COMPACT_ATOMS: atom_id res chain seq x y z
N MET A 1 -49.42 -45.20 27.50
CA MET A 1 -48.08 -45.51 26.95
C MET A 1 -47.78 -44.89 25.58
N SER A 2 -48.73 -44.80 24.63
CA SER A 2 -48.46 -44.27 23.27
C SER A 2 -48.09 -42.77 23.22
N ALA A 3 -48.72 -41.91 24.02
CA ALA A 3 -48.47 -40.47 24.01
C ALA A 3 -47.05 -40.06 24.48
N LEU A 4 -46.48 -40.79 25.45
CA LEU A 4 -45.12 -40.56 25.96
C LEU A 4 -44.04 -40.89 24.90
N LEU A 5 -44.27 -41.92 24.08
CA LEU A 5 -43.39 -42.29 22.97
C LEU A 5 -43.45 -41.29 21.81
N PHE A 6 -44.58 -40.63 21.57
CA PHE A 6 -44.69 -39.56 20.58
C PHE A 6 -43.99 -38.26 21.03
N LEU A 7 -44.10 -37.92 22.32
CA LEU A 7 -43.45 -36.74 22.88
C LEU A 7 -41.91 -36.87 22.89
N SER A 8 -41.38 -38.07 23.21
CA SER A 8 -39.93 -38.33 23.18
C SER A 8 -39.34 -38.34 21.76
N LYS A 9 -40.10 -38.80 20.76
CA LYS A 9 -39.71 -38.70 19.36
C LYS A 9 -39.64 -37.25 18.88
N SER A 10 -40.54 -36.40 19.37
CA SER A 10 -40.59 -34.97 19.00
C SER A 10 -39.37 -34.18 19.48
N SER A 11 -38.89 -34.46 20.70
CA SER A 11 -37.67 -33.84 21.24
C SER A 11 -36.40 -34.34 20.53
N ALA A 12 -36.34 -35.64 20.23
CA ALA A 12 -35.24 -36.23 19.48
C ALA A 12 -35.10 -35.65 18.06
N ILE A 13 -36.22 -35.46 17.35
CA ILE A 13 -36.23 -34.83 16.02
C ILE A 13 -35.75 -33.37 16.09
N ARG A 14 -36.22 -32.60 17.07
CA ARG A 14 -35.76 -31.21 17.27
C ARG A 14 -34.27 -31.12 17.59
N ALA A 15 -33.76 -31.99 18.46
CA ALA A 15 -32.34 -32.07 18.77
C ALA A 15 -31.51 -32.43 17.52
N ALA A 16 -31.95 -33.42 16.74
CA ALA A 16 -31.30 -33.81 15.49
C ALA A 16 -31.22 -32.65 14.49
N LEU A 17 -32.31 -31.88 14.32
CA LEU A 17 -32.33 -30.70 13.45
C LEU A 17 -31.37 -29.61 13.93
N LEU A 18 -31.26 -29.38 15.23
CA LEU A 18 -30.30 -28.41 15.80
C LEU A 18 -28.86 -28.84 15.52
N ILE A 19 -28.53 -30.11 15.75
CA ILE A 19 -27.20 -30.68 15.48
C ILE A 19 -26.86 -30.56 13.99
N GLN A 20 -27.79 -30.94 13.11
CA GLN A 20 -27.61 -30.84 11.66
C GLN A 20 -27.42 -29.40 11.20
N ARG A 21 -28.21 -28.46 11.72
CA ARG A 21 -28.08 -27.04 11.39
C ARG A 21 -26.73 -26.49 11.84
N TRP A 22 -26.32 -26.79 13.07
CA TRP A 22 -25.02 -26.38 13.59
C TRP A 22 -23.87 -26.95 12.74
N TYR A 23 -23.94 -28.23 12.38
CA TYR A 23 -22.94 -28.90 11.57
C TYR A 23 -22.83 -28.27 10.17
N ARG A 24 -23.95 -28.03 9.49
CA ARG A 24 -23.96 -27.37 8.17
C ARG A 24 -23.33 -25.97 8.23
N GLN A 25 -23.65 -25.18 9.25
CA GLN A 25 -23.03 -23.87 9.46
C GLN A 25 -21.53 -23.96 9.78
N TYR A 26 -21.11 -24.97 10.53
CA TYR A 26 -19.70 -25.20 10.84
C TYR A 26 -18.89 -25.55 9.59
N VAL A 27 -19.38 -26.49 8.76
CA VAL A 27 -18.74 -26.87 7.49
C VAL A 27 -18.65 -25.67 6.54
N ALA A 28 -19.72 -24.89 6.40
CA ALA A 28 -19.70 -23.68 5.57
C ALA A 28 -18.63 -22.67 6.03
N ARG A 29 -18.49 -22.46 7.35
CA ARG A 29 -17.45 -21.58 7.91
C ARG A 29 -16.04 -22.12 7.66
N LEU A 30 -15.82 -23.42 7.77
CA LEU A 30 -14.53 -24.04 7.45
C LEU A 30 -14.15 -23.86 5.98
N GLU A 31 -15.11 -24.04 5.07
CA GLU A 31 -14.87 -23.88 3.64
C GLU A 31 -14.57 -22.42 3.27
N ILE A 32 -15.30 -21.46 3.86
CA ILE A 32 -14.99 -20.03 3.70
C ILE A 32 -13.58 -19.72 4.19
N ARG A 33 -13.18 -20.24 5.36
CA ARG A 33 -11.81 -20.05 5.88
C ARG A 33 -10.77 -20.60 4.92
N ARG A 34 -10.98 -21.82 4.40
CA ARG A 34 -10.08 -22.45 3.41
C ARG A 34 -9.92 -21.58 2.16
N ARG A 35 -11.03 -21.07 1.61
CA ARG A 35 -11.01 -20.20 0.41
C ARG A 35 -10.37 -18.84 0.70
N CYS A 36 -10.66 -18.26 1.86
CA CYS A 36 -10.10 -16.98 2.28
C CYS A 36 -8.58 -17.05 2.41
N THR A 37 -8.04 -18.13 3.01
CA THR A 37 -6.60 -18.35 3.11
C THR A 37 -5.93 -18.32 1.74
N TRP A 38 -6.46 -19.05 0.76
CA TRP A 38 -5.94 -19.02 -0.61
C TRP A 38 -6.00 -17.62 -1.22
N ASN A 39 -7.14 -16.93 -1.11
CA ASN A 39 -7.30 -15.58 -1.63
C ASN A 39 -6.30 -14.58 -1.00
N ILE A 40 -6.03 -14.69 0.31
CA ILE A 40 -5.06 -13.84 1.00
C ILE A 40 -3.66 -14.07 0.43
N PHE A 41 -3.19 -15.32 0.40
CA PHE A 41 -1.85 -15.63 -0.11
C PHE A 41 -1.69 -15.22 -1.57
N GLN A 42 -2.70 -15.52 -2.38
CA GLN A 42 -2.74 -15.12 -3.78
C GLN A 42 -2.68 -13.59 -3.94
N SER A 43 -3.43 -12.83 -3.13
CA SER A 43 -3.41 -11.36 -3.19
C SER A 43 -2.05 -10.78 -2.80
N ILE A 44 -1.39 -11.34 -1.79
CA ILE A 44 -0.06 -10.92 -1.34
C ILE A 44 0.99 -11.21 -2.44
N GLU A 45 0.96 -12.41 -3.01
CA GLU A 45 1.92 -12.82 -4.05
C GLU A 45 1.80 -11.96 -5.31
N TYR A 46 0.57 -11.75 -5.81
CA TYR A 46 0.36 -10.91 -6.99
C TYR A 46 0.63 -9.42 -6.74
N ALA A 47 0.35 -8.90 -5.54
CA ALA A 47 0.71 -7.53 -5.20
C ALA A 47 2.23 -7.33 -5.26
N GLY A 48 3.00 -8.26 -4.68
CA GLY A 48 4.46 -8.21 -4.74
C GLY A 48 5.02 -8.30 -6.16
N GLN A 49 4.48 -9.20 -7.00
CA GLN A 49 4.86 -9.29 -8.41
C GLN A 49 4.56 -7.98 -9.16
N GLN A 50 3.39 -7.39 -8.94
CA GLN A 50 3.00 -6.14 -9.58
C GLN A 50 3.90 -4.97 -9.17
N ASP A 51 4.31 -4.90 -7.90
CA ASP A 51 5.19 -3.84 -7.41
C ASP A 51 6.60 -3.97 -7.99
N GLN A 52 7.11 -5.19 -8.15
CA GLN A 52 8.39 -5.42 -8.83
C GLN A 52 8.37 -4.99 -10.30
N ILE A 53 7.29 -5.29 -11.02
CA ILE A 53 7.15 -4.88 -12.43
C ILE A 53 7.09 -3.35 -12.53
N LYS A 54 6.34 -2.68 -11.64
CA LYS A 54 6.29 -1.21 -11.60
C LYS A 54 7.65 -0.59 -11.29
N LEU A 55 8.39 -1.15 -10.33
CA LEU A 55 9.74 -0.70 -10.00
C LEU A 55 10.67 -0.86 -11.20
N TYR A 56 10.62 -2.01 -11.88
CA TYR A 56 11.41 -2.22 -13.09
C TYR A 56 11.07 -1.19 -14.18
N SER A 57 9.79 -0.95 -14.44
CA SER A 57 9.35 0.06 -15.39
C SER A 57 9.80 1.47 -15.00
N PHE A 58 9.75 1.81 -13.71
CA PHE A 58 10.23 3.08 -13.19
C PHE A 58 11.73 3.25 -13.41
N PHE A 59 12.54 2.24 -13.06
CA PHE A 59 13.98 2.29 -13.28
C PHE A 59 14.35 2.29 -14.75
N GLY A 60 13.60 1.59 -15.60
CA GLY A 60 13.76 1.64 -17.06
C GLY A 60 13.49 3.05 -17.61
N PHE A 61 12.33 3.63 -17.28
CA PHE A 61 12.00 5.01 -17.64
C PHE A 61 13.07 5.99 -17.17
N LEU A 62 13.51 5.84 -15.93
CA LEU A 62 14.56 6.65 -15.36
C LEU A 62 15.86 6.47 -16.16
N MET A 63 16.30 5.26 -16.46
CA MET A 63 17.53 5.04 -17.24
C MET A 63 17.45 5.61 -18.67
N ASP A 64 16.31 5.52 -19.33
CA ASP A 64 16.09 5.95 -20.71
C ASP A 64 16.03 7.49 -20.85
N HIS A 65 15.52 8.18 -19.84
CA HIS A 65 15.41 9.64 -19.84
C HIS A 65 16.62 10.33 -19.19
N PHE A 66 17.58 9.57 -18.69
CA PHE A 66 18.80 10.13 -18.11
C PHE A 66 19.80 10.55 -19.19
N THR A 67 20.16 11.83 -19.19
CA THR A 67 21.13 12.36 -20.14
C THR A 67 22.55 12.10 -19.60
N PRO A 68 23.42 11.35 -20.30
CA PRO A 68 24.74 10.97 -19.78
C PRO A 68 25.64 12.17 -19.40
N ALA A 69 25.49 13.32 -20.06
CA ALA A 69 26.33 14.48 -19.78
C ALA A 69 25.91 15.29 -18.51
N SER A 70 24.85 14.90 -17.82
CA SER A 70 24.29 15.66 -16.69
C SER A 70 24.90 15.29 -15.34
N SER A 71 24.96 16.28 -14.43
CA SER A 71 25.32 16.12 -13.01
C SER A 71 24.43 15.12 -12.25
N GLU A 72 23.31 14.70 -12.85
CA GLU A 72 22.31 13.80 -12.29
C GLU A 72 22.82 12.35 -12.14
N ARG A 73 23.81 11.92 -12.95
CA ARG A 73 24.44 10.59 -12.81
C ARG A 73 25.15 10.41 -11.47
N ASN A 74 25.73 11.48 -10.93
CA ASN A 74 26.38 11.47 -9.62
C ASN A 74 25.35 11.39 -8.49
N LEU A 75 24.19 12.05 -8.64
CA LEU A 75 23.11 11.99 -7.64
C LEU A 75 22.57 10.57 -7.45
N ILE A 76 22.35 9.85 -8.56
CA ILE A 76 21.88 8.47 -8.53
C ILE A 76 22.91 7.53 -7.94
N SER A 77 24.18 7.63 -8.37
CA SER A 77 25.23 6.77 -7.83
C SER A 77 25.36 6.94 -6.32
N HIS A 78 25.13 8.14 -5.79
CA HIS A 78 25.07 8.39 -4.34
C HIS A 78 23.81 7.83 -3.66
N ILE A 79 22.64 7.88 -4.29
CA ILE A 79 21.39 7.30 -3.73
C ILE A 79 21.49 5.77 -3.63
N PHE A 80 22.09 5.10 -4.61
CA PHE A 80 22.26 3.65 -4.63
C PHE A 80 23.48 3.16 -3.84
N ARG A 81 24.42 4.05 -3.50
CA ARG A 81 25.61 3.75 -2.69
C ARG A 81 25.33 4.09 -1.23
N GLU A 82 24.44 3.32 -0.65
CA GLU A 82 24.15 3.33 0.79
C GLU A 82 25.47 3.17 1.57
N ASN A 83 25.82 4.17 2.41
CA ASN A 83 26.91 4.20 3.43
C ASN A 83 28.17 5.05 3.22
N GLU A 84 28.19 6.04 2.34
CA GLU A 84 29.17 7.13 2.49
C GLU A 84 28.41 8.45 2.64
N ILE A 85 28.41 9.00 3.85
CA ILE A 85 28.07 10.40 4.09
C ILE A 85 29.05 11.22 3.24
N CYS A 86 28.67 11.52 2.01
CA CYS A 86 29.45 12.33 1.10
C CYS A 86 29.39 13.74 1.65
N ARG A 87 30.40 14.07 2.46
CA ARG A 87 30.59 15.37 3.10
C ARG A 87 31.20 16.33 2.08
N ASP A 88 30.58 16.42 0.90
CA ASP A 88 31.01 17.35 -0.14
C ASP A 88 30.13 18.59 -0.05
N VAL A 89 30.77 19.71 0.28
CA VAL A 89 30.13 21.00 0.56
C VAL A 89 29.33 21.52 -0.64
N GLU A 90 29.66 21.04 -1.85
CA GLU A 90 28.96 21.40 -3.09
C GLU A 90 27.59 20.71 -3.23
N TRP A 91 27.41 19.52 -2.66
CA TRP A 91 26.15 18.77 -2.73
C TRP A 91 25.11 19.18 -1.68
N GLU A 92 25.51 19.83 -0.57
CA GLU A 92 24.57 20.36 0.43
C GLU A 92 23.53 21.31 -0.20
N ARG A 93 23.90 22.02 -1.26
CA ARG A 93 23.00 22.90 -2.03
C ARG A 93 21.87 22.14 -2.74
N TYR A 94 22.10 20.90 -3.14
CA TYR A 94 21.08 20.09 -3.81
C TYR A 94 20.13 19.39 -2.82
N PHE A 95 20.59 19.13 -1.59
CA PHE A 95 19.77 18.54 -0.53
C PHE A 95 19.05 19.58 0.35
N CYS A 96 19.47 20.84 0.31
CA CYS A 96 18.83 21.92 1.06
C CYS A 96 17.69 22.54 0.24
N TYR A 97 16.46 22.41 0.71
CA TYR A 97 15.29 23.03 0.06
C TYR A 97 15.41 24.56 -0.03
N LYS A 98 16.24 25.19 0.82
CA LYS A 98 16.43 26.65 0.85
C LYS A 98 17.23 27.19 -0.33
N SER A 99 17.93 26.32 -1.06
CA SER A 99 18.74 26.69 -2.24
C SER A 99 18.06 26.37 -3.56
N ILE A 100 16.80 25.92 -3.52
CA ILE A 100 15.96 25.75 -4.71
C ILE A 100 15.25 27.08 -4.97
N ASP A 101 15.71 27.81 -6.00
CA ASP A 101 15.05 29.03 -6.46
C ASP A 101 13.81 28.65 -7.29
N VAL A 102 12.63 28.91 -6.74
CA VAL A 102 11.36 28.71 -7.43
C VAL A 102 10.99 29.98 -8.18
N PRO A 103 10.80 29.95 -9.52
CA PRO A 103 10.41 31.14 -10.27
C PRO A 103 9.05 31.69 -9.84
N ASP A 104 8.88 33.01 -9.92
CA ASP A 104 7.59 33.68 -9.62
C ASP A 104 6.45 33.24 -10.54
N SER A 105 6.77 32.67 -11.71
CA SER A 105 5.80 32.09 -12.64
C SER A 105 5.23 30.74 -12.19
N TYR A 106 5.82 30.10 -11.17
CA TYR A 106 5.33 28.82 -10.66
C TYR A 106 4.01 29.02 -9.90
N THR A 107 2.93 28.49 -10.47
CA THR A 107 1.57 28.61 -9.92
C THR A 107 1.21 27.49 -8.95
N GLY A 108 2.11 26.52 -8.75
CA GLY A 108 1.89 25.41 -7.83
C GLY A 108 2.12 25.81 -6.36
N PRO A 109 1.97 24.85 -5.43
CA PRO A 109 2.10 25.12 -4.00
C PRO A 109 3.54 25.49 -3.64
N HIS A 110 3.72 26.70 -3.11
CA HIS A 110 4.99 27.17 -2.55
C HIS A 110 5.16 26.69 -1.10
N LEU A 111 6.25 25.99 -0.83
CA LEU A 111 6.53 25.40 0.49
C LEU A 111 7.27 26.41 1.37
N THR A 112 6.64 26.81 2.47
CA THR A 112 7.27 27.64 3.51
C THR A 112 7.50 26.82 4.77
N PHE A 113 8.72 26.87 5.33
CA PHE A 113 9.09 26.16 6.56
C PHE A 113 9.37 27.14 7.71
N PRO A 114 8.99 26.82 8.97
CA PRO A 114 8.27 25.61 9.38
C PRO A 114 6.85 25.59 8.81
N MET A 115 6.43 24.41 8.34
CA MET A 115 5.17 24.28 7.61
C MET A 115 3.99 24.50 8.53
N THR A 116 3.09 25.40 8.13
CA THR A 116 1.84 25.63 8.88
C THR A 116 0.78 24.63 8.44
N PHE A 117 -0.20 24.37 9.31
CA PHE A 117 -1.34 23.49 8.99
C PHE A 117 -2.07 23.93 7.70
N CYS A 118 -2.21 25.24 7.49
CA CYS A 118 -2.76 25.81 6.25
C CYS A 118 -1.92 25.44 5.03
N GLY A 119 -0.59 25.48 5.15
CA GLY A 119 0.34 25.05 4.09
C GLY A 119 0.19 23.57 3.75
N VAL A 120 0.09 22.70 4.76
CA VAL A 120 -0.15 21.25 4.56
C VAL A 120 -1.49 21.01 3.83
N SER A 121 -2.56 21.70 4.24
CA SER A 121 -3.88 21.54 3.61
C SER A 121 -3.85 21.93 2.13
N LYS A 122 -3.20 23.06 1.80
CA LYS A 122 -3.05 23.53 0.41
C LYS A 122 -2.23 22.56 -0.44
N LEU A 123 -1.18 21.97 0.13
CA LEU A 123 -0.36 20.97 -0.54
C LEU A 123 -1.18 19.72 -0.88
N VAL A 124 -1.96 19.20 0.08
CA VAL A 124 -2.83 18.04 -0.14
C VAL A 124 -3.89 18.33 -1.20
N GLU A 125 -4.47 19.53 -1.20
CA GLU A 125 -5.42 19.93 -2.23
C GLU A 125 -4.77 20.03 -3.62
N ALA A 126 -3.57 20.58 -3.74
CA ALA A 126 -2.85 20.64 -5.01
C ALA A 126 -2.61 19.23 -5.59
N PHE A 127 -2.14 18.29 -4.76
CA PHE A 127 -1.94 16.88 -5.16
C PHE A 127 -3.25 16.21 -5.61
N LYS A 128 -4.37 16.48 -4.93
CA LYS A 128 -5.67 15.92 -5.30
C LYS A 128 -6.12 16.38 -6.69
N HIS A 129 -5.80 17.61 -7.08
CA HIS A 129 -6.16 18.18 -8.38
C HIS A 129 -5.10 17.95 -9.46
N LYS A 130 -4.03 17.18 -9.18
CA LYS A 130 -2.91 16.90 -10.10
C LYS A 130 -2.26 18.17 -10.68
N GLN A 131 -2.18 19.22 -9.87
CA GLN A 131 -1.35 20.39 -10.16
C GLN A 131 0.10 20.17 -9.73
#